data_AF-A0AAW5KDJ7-F1
#
_entry.id   AF-A0AAW5KDJ7-F1
#
_cell.length_a   1.000
_cell.length_b   1.000
_cell.length_c   1.000
_cell.angle_alpha   90.00
_cell.angle_beta   90.00
_cell.angle_gamma   90.00
#
_symmetry.space_group_name_H-M   'P 1'
#
loop_
_entity.id
_entity.type
_entity.pdbx_description
1 polymer ?
#
loop_
_entity_poly.entity_id
_entity_poly.type
_entity_poly.pdbx_seq_one_letter_code
_entity_poly.pdbx_strand_id
1 'polypeptide(L)'
;MQAITETIFDVVYLTLVVTVGIAMTIKSGGEKQYRLFGIMAIVLGAGDSFHLVPRMIALCTAGLDQFTVALGVGKWVTSITMTVFYVLLYYVWRNRYHIVGRRGTTAAVYLLAGARIALCLFPQNGWLSASAPLSWGIYRNLPFAALGLLVIALFYRSAKEAGDRAFRWMWLTIVLSFGFYIPVVLWADAVPAIGMLMIPKTCAYVWTVLIGYRAMKEGRQAD
;
A
#
# COMPACT_ATOMS: atom_id res chain seq x y z
N MET A 1 22.37 15.26 1.11
CA MET A 1 22.36 13.82 0.77
C MET A 1 20.96 13.22 0.83
N GLN A 2 20.19 13.42 1.90
CA GLN A 2 18.83 12.89 2.05
C GLN A 2 17.89 13.19 0.86
N ALA A 3 17.81 14.44 0.39
CA ALA A 3 16.95 14.81 -0.75
C ALA A 3 17.27 14.03 -2.04
N ILE A 4 18.56 13.83 -2.33
CA ILE A 4 19.01 13.09 -3.52
C ILE A 4 18.67 11.60 -3.37
N THR A 5 18.97 11.00 -2.22
CA THR A 5 18.70 9.59 -1.94
C THR A 5 17.20 9.27 -1.96
N GLU A 6 16.36 10.09 -1.30
CA GLU A 6 14.90 9.92 -1.31
C GLU A 6 14.32 10.08 -2.72
N THR A 7 14.77 11.08 -3.47
CA THR A 7 14.28 11.31 -4.84
C THR A 7 14.65 10.15 -5.77
N ILE A 8 15.89 9.66 -5.73
CA ILE A 8 16.30 8.50 -6.54
C ILE A 8 15.47 7.27 -6.17
N PHE A 9 15.30 7.03 -4.87
CA PHE A 9 14.51 5.90 -4.37
C PHE A 9 13.06 5.98 -4.87
N ASP A 10 12.41 7.13 -4.75
CA ASP A 10 11.01 7.34 -5.14
C ASP A 10 10.82 7.17 -6.66
N VAL A 11 11.74 7.70 -7.49
CA VAL A 11 11.72 7.50 -8.95
C VAL A 11 11.85 6.03 -9.31
N VAL A 12 12.83 5.33 -8.73
CA VAL A 12 13.05 3.90 -8.98
C VAL A 12 11.83 3.08 -8.53
N TYR A 13 11.29 3.37 -7.35
CA TYR A 13 10.12 2.74 -6.79
C TYR A 13 8.89 2.87 -7.70
N LEU A 14 8.52 4.10 -8.05
CA LEU A 14 7.32 4.38 -8.86
C LEU A 14 7.45 3.72 -10.24
N THR A 15 8.63 3.86 -10.87
CA THR A 15 8.90 3.26 -12.18
C THR A 15 8.79 1.74 -12.12
N LEU A 16 9.39 1.11 -11.11
CA LEU A 16 9.39 -0.34 -10.95
C LEU A 16 7.98 -0.88 -10.73
N VAL A 17 7.25 -0.34 -9.75
CA VAL A 17 5.92 -0.85 -9.38
C VAL A 17 4.92 -0.67 -10.51
N VAL A 18 4.92 0.48 -11.19
CA VAL A 18 4.03 0.72 -12.33
C VAL A 18 4.41 -0.17 -13.51
N THR A 19 5.69 -0.29 -13.85
CA THR A 19 6.15 -1.13 -14.98
C THR A 19 5.82 -2.61 -14.74
N VAL A 20 6.08 -3.11 -13.52
CA VAL A 20 5.74 -4.49 -13.16
C VAL A 20 4.23 -4.68 -13.15
N GLY A 21 3.45 -3.73 -12.61
CA GLY A 21 1.99 -3.80 -12.61
C GLY A 21 1.37 -3.84 -14.01
N ILE A 22 1.86 -3.01 -14.93
CA ILE A 22 1.46 -3.02 -16.35
C ILE A 22 1.85 -4.35 -16.99
N ALA A 23 3.09 -4.79 -16.79
CA ALA A 23 3.56 -6.07 -17.32
C ALA A 23 2.70 -7.24 -16.84
N MET A 24 2.35 -7.30 -15.55
CA MET A 24 1.48 -8.33 -14.99
C MET A 24 0.08 -8.29 -15.59
N THR A 25 -0.49 -7.10 -15.75
CA THR A 25 -1.84 -6.92 -16.28
C THR A 25 -1.94 -7.44 -17.71
N ILE A 26 -0.97 -7.06 -18.57
CA ILE A 26 -0.91 -7.48 -19.99
C ILE A 26 -0.53 -8.95 -20.12
N LYS A 27 0.46 -9.42 -19.37
CA LYS A 27 1.04 -10.76 -19.48
C LYS A 27 0.33 -11.82 -18.62
N SER A 28 -0.82 -11.48 -18.05
CA SER A 28 -1.60 -12.34 -17.14
C SER A 28 -2.16 -13.60 -17.79
N GLY A 29 -2.18 -13.72 -19.13
CA GLY A 29 -2.58 -14.96 -19.81
C GLY A 29 -4.04 -15.37 -19.56
N GLY A 30 -4.90 -14.44 -19.14
CA GLY A 30 -6.30 -14.72 -18.78
C GLY A 30 -6.51 -15.05 -17.30
N GLU A 31 -5.43 -15.29 -16.53
CA GLU A 31 -5.50 -15.56 -15.10
C GLU A 31 -5.94 -14.33 -14.31
N LYS A 32 -7.18 -14.39 -13.80
CA LYS A 32 -7.82 -13.28 -13.08
C LYS A 32 -7.01 -12.83 -11.86
N GLN A 33 -6.32 -13.75 -11.19
CA GLN A 33 -5.46 -13.44 -10.04
C GLN A 33 -4.32 -12.50 -10.43
N TYR A 34 -3.53 -12.84 -11.45
CA TYR A 34 -2.36 -12.05 -11.84
C TYR A 34 -2.76 -10.71 -12.45
N ARG A 35 -3.90 -10.66 -13.15
CA ARG A 35 -4.46 -9.39 -13.64
C ARG A 35 -4.86 -8.47 -12.49
N LEU A 36 -5.57 -8.98 -11.48
CA LEU A 36 -5.92 -8.21 -10.28
C LEU A 36 -4.68 -7.73 -9.51
N PHE A 37 -3.66 -8.58 -9.41
CA PHE A 37 -2.40 -8.23 -8.78
C PHE A 37 -1.65 -7.12 -9.53
N GLY A 38 -1.66 -7.17 -10.86
CA GLY A 38 -1.10 -6.11 -11.71
C GLY A 38 -1.83 -4.79 -11.53
N ILE A 39 -3.17 -4.80 -11.55
CA ILE A 39 -4.00 -3.61 -11.28
C ILE A 39 -3.70 -3.06 -9.87
N MET A 40 -3.59 -3.93 -8.87
CA MET A 40 -3.24 -3.55 -7.50
C MET A 40 -1.89 -2.81 -7.43
N ALA A 41 -0.87 -3.30 -8.15
CA ALA A 41 0.43 -2.62 -8.23
C ALA A 41 0.34 -1.25 -8.93
N ILE A 42 -0.45 -1.15 -10.01
CA ILE A 42 -0.68 0.14 -10.69
C ILE A 42 -1.38 1.13 -9.76
N VAL A 43 -2.42 0.70 -9.04
CA VAL A 43 -3.16 1.54 -8.08
C VAL A 43 -2.24 2.04 -6.96
N LEU A 44 -1.34 1.19 -6.46
CA LEU A 44 -0.32 1.57 -5.49
C LEU A 44 0.59 2.67 -6.04
N GLY A 45 1.24 2.43 -7.18
CA GLY A 45 2.18 3.39 -7.77
C GLY A 45 1.49 4.71 -8.19
N ALA A 46 0.30 4.63 -8.78
CA ALA A 46 -0.47 5.80 -9.16
C ALA A 46 -0.95 6.59 -7.95
N GLY A 47 -1.34 5.93 -6.86
CA GLY A 47 -1.78 6.61 -5.64
C GLY A 47 -0.64 7.26 -4.87
N ASP A 48 0.52 6.63 -4.82
CA ASP A 48 1.70 7.19 -4.16
C ASP A 48 2.31 8.35 -4.95
N SER A 49 2.17 8.39 -6.28
CA SER A 49 2.72 9.49 -7.10
C SER A 49 2.14 10.86 -6.71
N PHE A 50 0.87 10.93 -6.31
CA PHE A 50 0.23 12.17 -5.84
C PHE A 50 0.89 12.74 -4.57
N HIS A 51 1.57 11.90 -3.78
CA HIS A 51 2.32 12.35 -2.61
C HIS A 51 3.82 12.48 -2.90
N LEU A 52 4.41 11.49 -3.55
CA LEU A 52 5.86 11.41 -3.77
C LEU A 52 6.35 12.41 -4.81
N VAL A 53 5.60 12.68 -5.89
CA VAL A 53 6.03 13.64 -6.92
C VAL A 53 6.12 15.06 -6.35
N PRO A 54 5.08 15.60 -5.67
CA PRO A 54 5.22 16.89 -4.99
C PRO A 54 6.32 16.90 -3.93
N ARG A 55 6.53 15.79 -3.21
CA ARG A 55 7.59 15.68 -2.20
C ARG A 55 8.99 15.76 -2.80
N MET A 56 9.25 15.04 -3.89
CA MET A 56 10.52 15.11 -4.61
C MET A 56 10.79 16.54 -5.11
N ILE A 57 9.79 17.20 -5.70
CA ILE A 57 9.92 18.59 -6.16
C ILE A 57 10.22 19.51 -4.98
N ALA A 58 9.49 19.37 -3.87
CA ALA A 58 9.68 20.17 -2.67
C ALA A 58 11.10 20.02 -2.07
N LEU A 59 11.62 18.78 -2.00
CA LEU A 59 12.96 18.49 -1.51
C LEU A 59 14.07 19.05 -2.41
N CYS A 60 13.80 19.21 -3.71
CA CYS A 60 14.76 19.68 -4.70
C CYS A 60 14.64 21.19 -5.02
N THR A 61 13.64 21.91 -4.50
CA THR A 61 13.38 23.32 -4.85
C THR A 61 13.27 24.24 -3.63
N ALA A 62 12.08 24.35 -3.05
CA ALA A 62 11.72 25.44 -2.13
C ALA A 62 11.32 24.96 -0.72
N GLY A 63 11.53 23.67 -0.41
CA GLY A 63 11.23 23.07 0.89
C GLY A 63 9.80 22.54 1.02
N LEU A 64 9.58 21.67 2.00
CA LEU A 64 8.30 20.98 2.22
C LEU A 64 7.16 21.93 2.60
N ASP A 65 7.48 23.03 3.27
CA ASP A 65 6.49 23.98 3.81
C ASP A 65 5.70 24.69 2.71
N GLN A 66 6.35 24.99 1.58
CA GLN A 66 5.70 25.61 0.41
C GLN A 66 4.79 24.65 -0.36
N PHE A 67 4.94 23.35 -0.14
CA PHE A 67 4.15 22.30 -0.79
C PHE A 67 3.10 21.68 0.15
N THR A 68 2.82 22.29 1.31
CA THR A 68 1.87 21.78 2.32
C THR A 68 0.54 21.31 1.72
N VAL A 69 -0.06 22.11 0.82
CA VAL A 69 -1.34 21.78 0.17
C VAL A 69 -1.18 20.56 -0.74
N ALA A 70 -0.16 20.54 -1.60
CA ALA A 70 0.07 19.43 -2.54
C ALA A 70 0.41 18.13 -1.81
N LEU A 71 1.25 18.19 -0.77
CA LEU A 71 1.58 17.06 0.09
C LEU A 71 0.36 16.57 0.87
N GLY A 72 -0.50 17.50 1.30
CA GLY A 72 -1.76 17.23 1.98
C GLY A 72 -2.76 16.47 1.11
N VAL A 73 -3.02 16.97 -0.10
CA VAL A 73 -3.83 16.28 -1.12
C VAL A 73 -3.22 14.92 -1.45
N GLY A 74 -1.89 14.85 -1.60
CA GLY A 74 -1.18 13.61 -1.83
C GLY A 74 -1.44 12.58 -0.73
N LYS A 75 -1.26 12.95 0.56
CA LYS A 75 -1.53 12.05 1.69
C LYS A 75 -3.00 11.59 1.73
N TRP A 76 -3.94 12.46 1.37
CA TRP A 76 -5.36 12.10 1.28
C TRP A 76 -5.62 11.05 0.19
N VAL A 77 -5.16 11.32 -1.04
CA VAL A 77 -5.28 10.40 -2.18
C VAL A 77 -4.62 9.07 -1.85
N THR A 78 -3.36 9.09 -1.38
CA THR A 78 -2.63 7.90 -0.97
C THR A 78 -3.37 7.12 0.12
N SER A 79 -4.02 7.77 1.09
CA SER A 79 -4.80 7.07 2.11
C SER A 79 -6.00 6.31 1.52
N ILE A 80 -6.67 6.88 0.51
CA ILE A 80 -7.79 6.22 -0.18
C ILE A 80 -7.26 5.06 -1.05
N THR A 81 -6.25 5.31 -1.89
CA THR A 81 -5.69 4.28 -2.78
C THR A 81 -5.07 3.14 -2.01
N MET A 82 -4.43 3.39 -0.87
CA MET A 82 -3.94 2.33 0.03
C MET A 82 -5.09 1.49 0.61
N THR A 83 -6.26 2.07 0.85
CA THR A 83 -7.44 1.30 1.26
C THR A 83 -7.91 0.39 0.13
N VAL A 84 -7.99 0.94 -1.09
CA VAL A 84 -8.33 0.17 -2.29
C VAL A 84 -7.31 -0.95 -2.54
N PHE A 85 -6.02 -0.67 -2.35
CA PHE A 85 -4.94 -1.66 -2.44
C PHE A 85 -5.20 -2.88 -1.55
N TYR A 86 -5.56 -2.70 -0.28
CA TYR A 86 -5.85 -3.83 0.62
C TYR A 86 -7.14 -4.57 0.25
N VAL A 87 -8.14 -3.87 -0.30
CA VAL A 87 -9.33 -4.54 -0.84
C VAL A 87 -8.96 -5.40 -2.06
N LEU A 88 -8.14 -4.88 -2.97
CA LEU A 88 -7.63 -5.65 -4.12
C LEU A 88 -6.77 -6.83 -3.67
N LEU A 89 -5.91 -6.64 -2.66
CA LEU A 89 -5.07 -7.68 -2.08
C LEU A 89 -5.91 -8.79 -1.42
N TYR A 90 -7.04 -8.43 -0.80
CA TYR A 90 -8.04 -9.40 -0.33
C TYR A 90 -8.65 -10.21 -1.48
N TYR A 91 -8.97 -9.59 -2.61
CA TYR A 91 -9.47 -10.31 -3.78
C TYR A 91 -8.42 -11.19 -4.45
N VAL A 92 -7.15 -10.77 -4.45
CA VAL A 92 -6.02 -11.62 -4.83
C VAL A 92 -5.99 -12.87 -3.94
N TRP A 93 -6.08 -12.70 -2.61
CA TRP A 93 -6.12 -13.83 -1.67
C TRP A 93 -7.27 -14.79 -1.98
N ARG A 94 -8.47 -14.25 -2.20
CA ARG A 94 -9.66 -15.06 -2.53
C ARG A 94 -9.45 -15.89 -3.80
N ASN A 95 -8.89 -15.28 -4.84
CA ASN A 95 -8.63 -15.98 -6.11
C ASN A 95 -7.53 -17.02 -5.96
N ARG A 96 -6.43 -16.70 -5.25
CA ARG A 96 -5.26 -17.57 -5.09
C ARG A 96 -5.56 -18.88 -4.37
N TYR A 97 -6.43 -18.82 -3.36
CA TYR A 97 -6.81 -19.97 -2.54
C TYR A 97 -8.22 -20.49 -2.86
N HIS A 98 -8.78 -20.12 -4.03
CA HIS A 98 -10.09 -20.54 -4.51
C HIS A 98 -11.21 -20.44 -3.46
N ILE A 99 -11.21 -19.35 -2.69
CA ILE A 99 -12.13 -19.16 -1.56
C ILE A 99 -13.52 -18.79 -2.09
N VAL A 100 -14.39 -19.79 -2.21
CA VAL A 100 -15.81 -19.65 -2.52
C VAL A 100 -16.58 -19.59 -1.20
N GLY A 101 -17.43 -18.57 -1.03
CA GLY A 101 -18.09 -18.29 0.25
C GLY A 101 -17.27 -17.39 1.20
N ARG A 102 -17.78 -17.18 2.43
CA ARG A 102 -17.32 -16.18 3.45
C ARG A 102 -17.84 -14.74 3.30
N ARG A 103 -19.16 -14.59 3.18
CA ARG A 103 -19.84 -13.27 3.20
C ARG A 103 -19.44 -12.41 4.41
N GLY A 104 -19.25 -13.02 5.59
CA GLY A 104 -18.83 -12.30 6.80
C GLY A 104 -17.47 -11.62 6.68
N THR A 105 -16.43 -12.32 6.17
CA THR A 105 -15.11 -11.68 5.95
C THR A 105 -15.14 -10.62 4.86
N THR A 106 -15.90 -10.85 3.78
CA THR A 106 -16.05 -9.84 2.72
C THR A 106 -16.75 -8.59 3.25
N ALA A 107 -17.81 -8.77 4.05
CA ALA A 107 -18.50 -7.68 4.72
C ALA A 107 -17.56 -6.93 5.67
N ALA A 108 -16.76 -7.63 6.48
CA ALA A 108 -15.78 -7.01 7.36
C ALA A 108 -14.75 -6.17 6.59
N VAL A 109 -14.22 -6.68 5.48
CA VAL A 109 -13.29 -5.93 4.61
C VAL A 109 -13.94 -4.64 4.08
N TYR A 110 -15.17 -4.74 3.56
CA TYR A 110 -15.88 -3.58 3.03
C TYR A 110 -16.29 -2.58 4.11
N LEU A 111 -16.69 -3.05 5.30
CA LEU A 111 -17.02 -2.18 6.43
C LEU A 111 -15.78 -1.43 6.92
N LEU A 112 -14.64 -2.10 7.09
CA LEU A 112 -13.39 -1.46 7.50
C LEU A 112 -12.87 -0.48 6.44
N ALA A 113 -12.93 -0.86 5.16
CA ALA A 113 -12.56 0.00 4.05
C ALA A 113 -13.48 1.23 3.94
N GLY A 114 -14.79 1.02 4.02
CA GLY A 114 -15.81 2.07 3.98
C GLY A 114 -15.67 3.03 5.17
N ALA A 115 -15.47 2.49 6.38
CA ALA A 115 -15.21 3.28 7.58
C ALA A 115 -13.96 4.15 7.41
N ARG A 116 -12.85 3.59 6.89
CA ARG A 116 -11.64 4.36 6.61
C ARG A 116 -11.87 5.46 5.58
N ILE A 117 -12.51 5.15 4.46
CA ILE A 117 -12.76 6.13 3.40
C ILE A 117 -13.65 7.27 3.94
N ALA A 118 -14.74 6.93 4.65
CA ALA A 118 -15.59 7.91 5.31
C ALA A 118 -14.79 8.79 6.29
N LEU A 119 -13.96 8.18 7.14
CA LEU A 119 -13.08 8.89 8.06
C LEU A 119 -12.10 9.83 7.33
N CYS A 120 -11.59 9.45 6.16
CA CYS A 120 -10.71 10.30 5.35
C CYS A 120 -11.43 11.50 4.70
N LEU A 121 -12.75 11.43 4.51
CA LEU A 121 -13.54 12.51 3.87
C LEU A 121 -13.95 13.62 4.84
N PHE A 122 -13.88 13.37 6.15
CA PHE A 122 -14.22 14.38 7.15
C PHE A 122 -13.26 15.59 7.07
N PRO A 123 -13.78 16.83 7.03
CA PRO A 123 -12.94 18.04 6.93
C PRO A 123 -12.00 18.23 8.13
N GLN A 124 -12.35 17.65 9.28
CA GLN A 124 -11.55 17.69 10.52
C GLN A 124 -10.18 17.01 10.40
N ASN A 125 -9.94 16.22 9.35
CA ASN A 125 -8.61 15.70 9.05
C ASN A 125 -7.58 16.81 8.80
N GLY A 126 -8.03 18.01 8.40
CA GLY A 126 -7.14 19.14 8.15
C GLY A 126 -6.05 18.82 7.13
N TRP A 127 -6.37 18.04 6.08
CA TRP A 127 -5.38 17.53 5.13
C TRP A 127 -4.48 18.62 4.52
N LEU A 128 -5.01 19.84 4.35
CA LEU A 128 -4.30 20.98 3.76
C LEU A 128 -3.65 21.91 4.80
N SER A 129 -3.74 21.58 6.09
CA SER A 129 -3.14 22.33 7.19
C SER A 129 -1.76 21.76 7.53
N ALA A 130 -0.82 22.64 7.86
CA ALA A 130 0.47 22.25 8.42
C ALA A 130 0.34 21.63 9.83
N SER A 131 -0.74 21.95 10.55
CA SER A 131 -1.04 21.47 11.90
C SER A 131 -2.23 20.50 11.92
N ALA A 132 -2.20 19.47 11.07
CA ALA A 132 -3.24 18.45 11.05
C ALA A 132 -3.32 17.70 12.40
N PRO A 133 -4.52 17.49 12.98
CA PRO A 133 -4.65 16.86 14.28
C PRO A 133 -4.29 15.37 14.23
N LEU A 134 -3.37 14.95 15.11
CA LEU A 134 -2.92 13.56 15.23
C LEU A 134 -4.08 12.59 15.53
N SER A 135 -5.07 13.02 16.30
CA SER A 135 -6.25 12.20 16.66
C SER A 135 -7.01 11.69 15.44
N TRP A 136 -7.25 12.54 14.44
CA TRP A 136 -7.87 12.14 13.18
C TRP A 136 -6.97 11.23 12.34
N GLY A 137 -5.66 11.45 12.42
CA GLY A 137 -4.66 10.51 11.90
C GLY A 137 -4.78 9.11 12.51
N ILE A 138 -5.02 9.01 13.82
CA ILE A 138 -5.25 7.73 14.51
C ILE A 138 -6.60 7.13 14.11
N TYR A 139 -7.68 7.91 14.13
CA TYR A 139 -9.03 7.42 13.82
C TYR A 139 -9.13 6.78 12.44
N ARG A 140 -8.62 7.43 11.38
CA ARG A 140 -8.66 6.86 10.01
C ARG A 140 -7.75 5.64 9.84
N ASN A 141 -6.72 5.50 10.67
CA ASN A 141 -5.76 4.40 10.59
C ASN A 141 -6.12 3.21 11.47
N LEU A 142 -7.02 3.36 12.44
CA LEU A 142 -7.49 2.24 13.25
C LEU A 142 -8.27 1.19 12.41
N PRO A 143 -9.25 1.56 11.55
CA PRO A 143 -9.87 0.61 10.63
C PRO A 143 -8.87 0.06 9.61
N PHE A 144 -7.86 0.85 9.23
CA PHE A 144 -6.81 0.38 8.31
C PHE A 144 -5.94 -0.71 8.92
N ALA A 145 -5.50 -0.51 10.16
CA ALA A 145 -4.70 -1.48 10.88
C ALA A 145 -5.48 -2.77 11.10
N ALA A 146 -6.77 -2.67 11.45
CA ALA A 146 -7.66 -3.83 11.56
C ALA A 146 -7.81 -4.58 10.21
N LEU A 147 -7.98 -3.86 9.10
CA LEU A 147 -8.02 -4.45 7.75
C LEU A 147 -6.69 -5.14 7.42
N GLY A 148 -5.57 -4.51 7.74
CA GLY A 148 -4.23 -5.07 7.58
C GLY A 148 -4.04 -6.37 8.35
N LEU A 149 -4.42 -6.37 9.62
CA LEU A 149 -4.30 -7.52 10.52
C LEU A 149 -5.18 -8.68 10.06
N LEU A 150 -6.39 -8.39 9.58
CA LEU A 150 -7.27 -9.37 8.93
C LEU A 150 -6.57 -10.00 7.72
N VAL A 151 -6.03 -9.20 6.80
CA VAL A 151 -5.37 -9.70 5.59
C VAL A 151 -4.10 -10.50 5.94
N ILE A 152 -3.32 -10.08 6.94
CA ILE A 152 -2.17 -10.85 7.46
C ILE A 152 -2.62 -12.24 7.91
N ALA A 153 -3.66 -12.31 8.76
CA ALA A 153 -4.16 -13.58 9.28
C ALA A 153 -4.66 -14.51 8.16
N LEU A 154 -5.33 -13.94 7.14
CA LEU A 154 -5.81 -14.69 5.97
C LEU A 154 -4.65 -15.28 5.16
N PHE A 155 -3.63 -14.48 4.81
CA PHE A 155 -2.48 -14.99 4.05
C PHE A 155 -1.62 -15.95 4.86
N TYR A 156 -1.39 -15.68 6.15
CA TYR A 156 -0.59 -16.58 7.00
C TYR A 156 -1.23 -17.97 7.09
N ARG A 157 -2.53 -18.01 7.40
CA ARG A 157 -3.27 -19.26 7.54
C ARG A 157 -3.34 -20.01 6.20
N SER A 158 -3.76 -19.35 5.14
CA SER A 158 -3.93 -20.01 3.83
C SER A 158 -2.62 -20.45 3.20
N ALA A 159 -1.54 -19.66 3.34
CA ALA A 159 -0.23 -20.07 2.81
C ALA A 159 0.32 -21.30 3.56
N LYS A 160 0.09 -21.38 4.88
CA LYS A 160 0.49 -22.53 5.70
C LYS A 160 -0.36 -23.77 5.39
N GLU A 161 -1.67 -23.64 5.30
CA GLU A 161 -2.60 -24.73 5.00
C GLU A 161 -2.40 -25.30 3.58
N ALA A 162 -2.15 -24.44 2.59
CA ALA A 162 -1.95 -24.84 1.20
C ALA A 162 -0.51 -25.24 0.86
N GLY A 163 0.45 -25.08 1.80
CA GLY A 163 1.87 -25.31 1.53
C GLY A 163 2.45 -24.40 0.43
N ASP A 164 1.90 -23.19 0.27
CA ASP A 164 2.15 -22.32 -0.88
C ASP A 164 3.55 -21.70 -0.83
N ARG A 165 4.49 -22.26 -1.58
CA ARG A 165 5.89 -21.79 -1.63
C ARG A 165 6.05 -20.41 -2.26
N ALA A 166 5.16 -20.02 -3.16
CA ALA A 166 5.24 -18.73 -3.86
C ALA A 166 4.78 -17.58 -2.96
N PHE A 167 3.66 -17.75 -2.25
CA PHE A 167 3.08 -16.71 -1.39
C PHE A 167 3.40 -16.87 0.11
N ARG A 168 4.25 -17.83 0.52
CA ARG A 168 4.61 -18.05 1.95
C ARG A 168 5.09 -16.81 2.71
N TRP A 169 5.67 -15.84 2.01
CA TRP A 169 6.19 -14.60 2.61
C TRP A 169 5.24 -13.41 2.48
N MET A 170 4.07 -13.57 1.84
CA MET A 170 3.12 -12.49 1.61
C MET A 170 2.62 -11.86 2.92
N TRP A 171 2.33 -12.67 3.95
CA TRP A 171 1.92 -12.13 5.25
C TRP A 171 3.04 -11.31 5.91
N LEU A 172 4.30 -11.71 5.72
CA LEU A 172 5.46 -11.05 6.31
C LEU A 172 5.69 -9.67 5.68
N THR A 173 5.49 -9.52 4.37
CA THR A 173 5.60 -8.20 3.72
C THR A 173 4.57 -7.22 4.29
N ILE A 174 3.36 -7.69 4.57
CA ILE A 174 2.30 -6.87 5.15
C ILE A 174 2.63 -6.51 6.61
N VAL A 175 3.12 -7.47 7.40
CA VAL A 175 3.58 -7.21 8.78
C VAL A 175 4.69 -6.16 8.82
N LEU A 176 5.72 -6.32 7.98
CA LEU A 176 6.82 -5.35 7.90
C LEU A 176 6.30 -3.98 7.50
N SER A 177 5.42 -3.91 6.51
CA SER A 177 4.85 -2.65 6.06
C SER A 177 4.10 -1.91 7.19
N PHE A 178 3.22 -2.61 7.93
CA PHE A 178 2.53 -1.99 9.07
C PHE A 178 3.46 -1.69 10.24
N GLY A 179 4.46 -2.54 10.50
CA GLY A 179 5.44 -2.35 11.55
C GLY A 179 6.24 -1.07 11.36
N PHE A 180 6.59 -0.71 10.13
CA PHE A 180 7.22 0.58 9.81
C PHE A 180 6.21 1.73 9.70
N TYR A 181 4.96 1.46 9.32
CA TYR A 181 3.93 2.48 9.17
C TYR A 181 3.45 3.07 10.50
N ILE A 182 3.21 2.23 11.52
CA ILE A 182 2.65 2.67 12.80
C ILE A 182 3.53 3.73 13.46
N PRO A 183 4.86 3.56 13.55
CA PRO A 183 5.72 4.61 14.10
C PRO A 183 5.69 5.91 13.31
N VAL A 184 5.64 5.84 11.97
CA VAL A 184 5.55 7.02 11.11
C VAL A 184 4.28 7.81 11.40
N VAL A 185 3.14 7.15 11.52
CA VAL A 185 1.86 7.83 11.80
C VAL A 185 1.86 8.53 13.14
N LEU A 186 2.49 7.93 14.16
CA LEU A 186 2.39 8.41 15.53
C LEU A 186 3.44 9.48 15.88
N TRP A 187 4.62 9.43 15.27
CA TRP A 187 5.76 10.25 15.70
C TRP A 187 6.50 11.01 14.60
N ALA A 188 6.17 10.87 13.32
CA ALA A 188 6.92 11.56 12.26
C ALA A 188 6.84 13.09 12.35
N ASP A 189 5.72 13.64 12.85
CA ASP A 189 5.56 15.09 13.03
C ASP A 189 6.38 15.62 14.22
N ALA A 190 6.65 14.78 15.23
CA ALA A 190 7.47 15.14 16.39
C ALA A 190 8.97 14.88 16.17
N VAL A 191 9.30 13.81 15.45
CA VAL A 191 10.67 13.39 15.16
C VAL A 191 10.79 13.11 13.66
N PRO A 192 11.24 14.11 12.86
CA PRO A 192 11.32 13.98 11.40
C PRO A 192 12.13 12.77 10.91
N ALA A 193 13.13 12.33 11.67
CA ALA A 193 13.93 11.14 11.36
C ALA A 193 13.10 9.85 11.30
N ILE A 194 11.99 9.75 12.04
CA ILE A 194 11.07 8.59 12.00
C ILE A 194 10.39 8.49 10.63
N GLY A 195 10.22 9.62 9.93
CA GLY A 195 9.73 9.66 8.56
C GLY A 195 10.56 8.81 7.57
N MET A 196 11.84 8.55 7.86
CA MET A 196 12.70 7.68 7.04
C MET A 196 12.23 6.21 7.01
N LEU A 197 11.43 5.77 7.99
CA LEU A 197 10.83 4.42 7.99
C LEU A 197 9.84 4.21 6.83
N MET A 198 9.47 5.26 6.11
CA MET A 198 8.73 5.14 4.85
C MET A 198 9.51 4.36 3.79
N ILE A 199 10.85 4.42 3.77
CA ILE A 199 11.69 3.67 2.81
C ILE A 199 11.55 2.16 3.01
N PRO A 200 11.85 1.58 4.20
CA PRO A 200 11.72 0.14 4.41
C PRO A 200 10.25 -0.33 4.29
N LYS A 201 9.26 0.52 4.65
CA LYS A 201 7.84 0.26 4.37
C LYS A 201 7.59 0.08 2.87
N THR A 202 8.08 0.99 2.04
CA THR A 202 7.92 0.96 0.59
C THR A 202 8.63 -0.26 -0.01
N CYS A 203 9.81 -0.63 0.48
CA CYS A 203 10.48 -1.88 0.10
C CYS A 203 9.62 -3.13 0.36
N ALA A 204 8.86 -3.16 1.47
CA ALA A 204 7.93 -4.26 1.74
C ALA A 204 6.78 -4.33 0.71
N TYR A 205 6.29 -3.19 0.22
CA TYR A 205 5.31 -3.18 -0.88
C TYR A 205 5.92 -3.58 -2.22
N VAL A 206 7.14 -3.15 -2.53
CA VAL A 206 7.86 -3.63 -3.70
C VAL A 206 8.02 -5.15 -3.63
N TRP A 207 8.41 -5.69 -2.47
CA TRP A 207 8.53 -7.13 -2.29
C TRP A 207 7.19 -7.86 -2.49
N THR A 208 6.09 -7.29 -1.98
CA THR A 208 4.73 -7.76 -2.25
C THR A 208 4.50 -7.87 -3.77
N VAL A 209 4.75 -6.77 -4.51
CA VAL A 209 4.56 -6.72 -5.97
C VAL A 209 5.42 -7.78 -6.69
N LEU A 210 6.68 -7.93 -6.27
CA LEU A 210 7.62 -8.89 -6.86
C LEU A 210 7.25 -10.35 -6.58
N ILE A 211 6.65 -10.67 -5.43
CA ILE A 211 6.15 -12.03 -5.15
C ILE A 211 5.11 -12.42 -6.20
N GLY A 212 4.12 -11.54 -6.45
CA GLY A 212 3.09 -11.84 -7.46
C GLY A 212 3.65 -11.90 -8.88
N TYR A 213 4.61 -11.04 -9.22
CA TYR A 213 5.26 -11.07 -10.53
C TYR A 213 6.07 -12.35 -10.78
N ARG A 214 6.82 -12.80 -9.77
CA ARG A 214 7.59 -14.06 -9.84
C ARG A 214 6.67 -15.26 -9.96
N ALA A 215 5.62 -15.32 -9.15
CA ALA A 215 4.62 -16.39 -9.22
C ALA A 215 3.97 -16.47 -10.62
N MET A 216 3.65 -15.33 -11.24
CA MET A 216 3.13 -15.29 -12.61
C MET A 216 4.14 -15.82 -13.63
N LYS A 217 5.42 -15.46 -13.50
CA LYS A 217 6.48 -15.91 -14.41
C LYS A 217 6.75 -17.41 -14.29
N GLU A 218 6.82 -17.92 -13.06
CA GLU A 218 7.03 -19.34 -12.78
C GLU A 218 5.86 -20.19 -13.28
N GLY A 219 4.61 -19.72 -13.08
CA GLY A 219 3.43 -20.38 -13.62
C GLY A 219 3.46 -20.51 -15.15
N ARG A 220 3.87 -19.45 -15.86
CA ARG A 220 3.99 -19.47 -17.33
C ARG A 220 5.14 -20.30 -17.88
N GLN A 221 6.11 -20.69 -17.07
CA GLN A 221 7.22 -21.56 -17.50
C GLN A 221 6.88 -23.05 -17.33
N ALA A 222 5.82 -23.37 -16.60
CA ALA A 222 5.31 -24.71 -16.40
C ALA A 222 4.22 -25.12 -17.40
N ASP A 223 3.70 -24.17 -18.18
CA ASP A 223 2.75 -24.33 -19.29
C ASP A 223 3.50 -24.35 -20.65
#